data_AF-A0A6B0Z389-F1
#
_entry.id   AF-A0A6B0Z389-F1
#
_cell.length_a   1.000
_cell.length_b   1.000
_cell.length_c   1.000
_cell.angle_alpha   90.00
_cell.angle_beta   90.00
_cell.angle_gamma   90.00
#
_symmetry.space_group_name_H-M   'P 1'
#
loop_
_entity.id
_entity.type
_entity.pdbx_description
1 polymer ?
#
loop_
_entity_poly.entity_id
_entity_poly.type
_entity_poly.pdbx_seq_one_letter_code
_entity_poly.pdbx_strand_id
1 'polypeptide(L)' 'MYKHDVLIIGAGLAGLRAAVEATRLGLDVAVISKVHPVRSHSNAAQGGINAPLTDRGDDWEGHALDT' A
#
# COMPACT_ATOMS: atom_id res chain seq x y z
N MET A 1 -2.50 -15.10 24.36
CA MET A 1 -2.66 -15.42 22.92
C MET A 1 -2.90 -14.11 22.20
N TYR A 2 -2.16 -13.80 21.13
CA TYR A 2 -2.42 -12.60 20.34
C TYR A 2 -3.60 -12.87 19.41
N LYS A 3 -4.55 -11.92 19.33
CA LYS A 3 -5.74 -12.03 18.50
C LYS A 3 -6.03 -10.65 17.94
N HIS A 4 -6.17 -10.59 16.61
CA HIS A 4 -6.49 -9.40 15.84
C HIS A 4 -7.44 -9.82 14.71
N ASP A 5 -8.25 -8.90 14.21
CA ASP A 5 -9.15 -9.17 13.08
C ASP A 5 -8.35 -9.36 11.79
N VAL A 6 -7.25 -8.60 11.64
CA VAL A 6 -6.36 -8.66 10.48
C VAL A 6 -4.90 -8.75 10.92
N LEU A 7 -4.16 -9.69 10.32
CA LEU A 7 -2.70 -9.78 10.43
C LEU A 7 -2.06 -9.44 9.08
N ILE A 8 -1.23 -8.40 9.05
CA ILE A 8 -0.46 -7.98 7.87
C ILE A 8 1.01 -8.35 8.09
N ILE A 9 1.56 -9.14 7.17
CA ILE A 9 2.97 -9.55 7.19
C ILE A 9 3.73 -8.75 6.14
N GLY A 10 4.46 -7.73 6.62
CA GLY A 10 5.27 -6.81 5.82
C GLY A 10 4.84 -5.35 6.01
N ALA A 11 5.78 -4.51 6.44
CA ALA A 11 5.55 -3.06 6.62
C ALA A 11 6.14 -2.22 5.47
N GLY A 12 6.01 -2.70 4.24
CA GLY A 12 6.24 -1.90 3.02
C GLY A 12 5.02 -1.04 2.67
N LEU A 13 5.07 -0.29 1.56
CA LEU A 13 3.98 0.61 1.16
C LEU A 13 2.62 -0.11 1.09
N ALA A 14 2.57 -1.29 0.47
CA ALA A 14 1.33 -2.06 0.34
C ALA A 14 0.75 -2.48 1.70
N GLY A 15 1.58 -3.05 2.58
CA GLY A 15 1.15 -3.50 3.90
C GLY A 15 0.69 -2.35 4.80
N LEU A 16 1.41 -1.23 4.78
CA LEU A 16 1.01 -0.03 5.54
C LEU A 16 -0.27 0.60 4.96
N ARG A 17 -0.43 0.64 3.64
CA ARG A 17 -1.65 1.14 3.01
C ARG A 17 -2.87 0.28 3.38
N ALA A 18 -2.71 -1.05 3.35
CA ALA A 18 -3.73 -1.99 3.78
C ALA A 18 -4.07 -1.84 5.27
N ALA A 19 -3.07 -1.63 6.13
CA ALA A 19 -3.27 -1.40 7.56
C ALA A 19 -4.13 -0.16 7.81
N VAL A 20 -3.81 0.96 7.13
CA VAL A 20 -4.60 2.20 7.23
C VAL A 20 -6.06 1.98 6.83
N GLU A 21 -6.32 1.26 5.74
CA GLU A 21 -7.71 1.00 5.31
C GLU A 21 -8.44 0.06 6.27
N ALA A 22 -7.81 -1.01 6.71
CA ALA A 22 -8.42 -1.94 7.67
C ALA A 22 -8.75 -1.24 8.99
N THR A 23 -7.85 -0.40 9.52
CA THR A 23 -8.11 0.41 10.71
C THR A 23 -9.24 1.43 10.49
N ARG A 24 -9.35 2.04 9.30
CA ARG A 24 -10.48 2.95 8.96
C ARG A 24 -11.83 2.25 8.94
N LEU A 25 -11.86 0.96 8.64
CA LEU A 25 -13.05 0.12 8.74
C LEU A 25 -13.35 -0.34 10.18
N GLY A 26 -12.56 0.10 11.16
CA GLY A 26 -12.76 -0.22 12.58
C GLY A 26 -12.22 -1.58 13.02
N LEU A 27 -11.40 -2.23 12.19
CA LEU A 27 -10.81 -3.54 12.49
C LEU A 27 -9.58 -3.39 13.39
N ASP A 28 -9.36 -4.35 14.28
CA ASP A 28 -8.11 -4.50 15.02
C ASP A 28 -7.04 -5.14 14.12
N VAL A 29 -5.94 -4.40 13.89
CA VAL A 29 -4.92 -4.75 12.90
C VAL A 29 -3.55 -4.89 13.57
N ALA A 30 -2.91 -6.05 13.39
CA ALA A 30 -1.50 -6.23 13.67
C ALA A 30 -0.67 -6.17 12.38
N VAL A 31 0.42 -5.38 12.41
CA VAL A 31 1.42 -5.36 11.35
C VAL A 31 2.72 -5.94 11.88
N ILE A 32 3.21 -6.99 11.24
CA ILE A 32 4.49 -7.64 11.58
C ILE A 32 5.47 -7.38 10.44
N SER A 33 6.69 -6.97 10.77
CA SER A 33 7.75 -6.77 9.79
C SER A 33 9.10 -7.23 10.34
N LYS A 34 9.90 -7.87 9.48
CA LYS A 34 11.27 -8.30 9.81
C LYS A 34 12.25 -7.14 9.99
N VAL A 35 11.89 -5.95 9.52
CA VAL A 35 12.68 -4.71 9.62
C VAL A 35 11.77 -3.57 10.04
N HIS A 36 12.37 -2.49 10.55
CA HIS A 36 11.66 -1.24 10.78
C HIS A 36 10.94 -0.76 9.50
N PRO A 37 9.69 -0.25 9.56
CA PRO A 37 8.88 0.07 8.37
C PRO A 37 9.58 0.95 7.32
N VAL A 38 10.24 2.04 7.75
CA VAL A 38 11.00 2.93 6.84
C VAL A 38 12.25 2.29 6.21
N ARG A 39 12.63 1.08 6.63
CA ARG A 39 13.70 0.28 6.00
C ARG A 39 13.17 -0.78 5.04
N SER A 40 11.86 -0.80 4.77
CA SER A 40 11.32 -1.61 3.67
C SER A 40 11.92 -1.18 2.33
N HIS A 41 12.04 -2.10 1.37
CA HIS A 41 12.66 -1.77 0.09
C HIS A 41 11.84 -0.79 -0.75
N SER A 42 10.54 -0.62 -0.43
CA SER A 42 9.74 0.47 -1.01
C SER A 42 10.34 1.86 -0.78
N ASN A 43 11.13 2.04 0.29
CA ASN A 43 11.87 3.29 0.55
C ASN A 43 12.96 3.58 -0.49
N ALA A 44 13.38 2.59 -1.28
CA ALA A 44 14.40 2.76 -2.32
C ALA A 44 13.82 3.13 -3.70
N ALA A 45 12.49 3.21 -3.85
CA ALA A 45 11.86 3.61 -5.11
C ALA A 45 12.19 5.08 -5.47
N GLN A 46 12.41 5.35 -6.76
CA GLN A 46 12.85 6.67 -7.24
C GLN A 46 11.97 7.27 -8.35
N GLY A 47 11.56 6.46 -9.34
CA GLY A 47 10.94 6.97 -10.57
C GLY A 47 9.57 7.65 -10.35
N GLY A 48 8.70 7.05 -9.55
CA GLY A 48 7.36 7.57 -9.28
C GLY A 48 6.30 6.48 -9.26
N ILE A 49 5.04 6.90 -9.29
CA ILE A 49 3.86 6.05 -9.45
C ILE A 49 3.09 6.61 -10.63
N ASN A 50 2.83 5.77 -11.64
CA ASN A 50 2.01 6.19 -12.77
C ASN A 50 0.53 6.19 -12.36
N ALA A 51 -0.19 7.22 -12.79
CA ALA A 51 -1.65 7.30 -12.65
C ALA A 51 -2.20 8.19 -13.77
N PRO A 52 -3.26 7.75 -14.47
CA PRO A 52 -3.92 8.58 -15.47
C PRO A 52 -4.60 9.77 -14.77
N LEU A 53 -4.13 10.97 -15.07
CA LEU A 53 -4.73 12.21 -14.57
C LEU A 53 -5.85 12.62 -15.53
N THR A 54 -7.01 11.99 -15.34
CA THR A 54 -8.19 12.16 -16.21
C THR A 54 -8.68 13.60 -16.30
N ASP A 55 -8.53 14.39 -15.25
CA ASP A 55 -8.81 15.83 -15.22
C ASP A 55 -7.88 16.65 -16.14
N ARG A 56 -6.76 16.07 -16.56
CA ARG A 56 -5.79 16.63 -17.52
C ARG A 56 -5.89 16.02 -18.91
N GLY A 57 -6.92 15.20 -19.15
CA GLY A 57 -7.17 14.57 -20.44
C GLY A 57 -6.41 13.27 -20.69
N ASP A 58 -5.89 12.62 -19.64
CA ASP A 58 -5.23 11.31 -19.74
C ASP A 58 -6.19 10.18 -19.31
N ASP A 59 -6.54 9.30 -20.24
CA ASP A 59 -7.59 8.29 -20.05
C ASP A 59 -7.07 7.00 -19.42
N TRP A 60 -7.86 6.37 -18.55
CA TRP A 60 -7.37 5.21 -17.80
C TRP A 60 -7.29 3.95 -18.68
N GLU A 61 -8.09 3.86 -19.73
CA GLU A 61 -8.09 2.76 -20.70
C GLU A 61 -6.75 2.69 -21.44
N GLY A 62 -6.17 3.84 -21.80
CA GLY A 62 -4.83 3.90 -22.40
C GLY A 62 -3.77 3.39 -21.43
N HIS A 63 -3.83 3.85 -20.18
CA HIS A 63 -2.93 3.38 -19.12
C HIS A 63 -3.05 1.87 -18.86
N ALA A 64 -4.27 1.33 -18.90
CA ALA A 64 -4.55 -0.09 -18.74
C ALA A 64 -4.06 -0.92 -19.93
N LEU A 65 -4.14 -0.39 -21.15
CA LEU A 65 -3.62 -1.04 -22.36
C LEU A 65 -2.09 -1.12 -22.35
N ASP A 66 -1.40 -0.10 -21.83
CA ASP A 66 0.06 -0.04 -21.77
C ASP A 66 0.68 -0.95 -20.69
N THR A 67 -0.13 -1.47 -19.75
CA THR A 67 0.30 -2.31 -18.62
C THR A 67 0.46 -3.78 -19.01
#